data_AF-M9UCL4-F1
#
_entry.id   AF-M9UCL4-F1
#
_cell.length_a   1.000
_cell.length_b   1.000
_cell.length_c   1.000
_cell.angle_alpha   90.00
_cell.angle_beta   90.00
_cell.angle_gamma   90.00
#
_symmetry.space_group_name_H-M   'P 1'
#
loop_
_entity.id
_entity.type
_entity.pdbx_description
1 polymer ?
#
loop_
_entity_poly.entity_id
_entity_poly.type
_entity_poly.pdbx_seq_one_letter_code
_entity_poly.pdbx_strand_id
1 'polypeptide(L)'
;MKTLGIILIALSLLVIALYAYGLFFSPYSEIFLKIAVFAIITVVFGIVGWIGYSMVKAPKPKDLKDLEKEIEEVVKGKKGEG
;
A
#
# COMPACT_ATOMS: atom_id res chain seq x y z
N MET A 1 -9.83 -15.14 18.59
CA MET A 1 -10.24 -14.18 17.53
C MET A 1 -11.05 -12.99 18.05
N LYS A 2 -12.08 -13.20 18.90
CA LYS A 2 -12.95 -12.12 19.43
C LYS A 2 -12.22 -11.03 20.23
N THR A 3 -11.25 -11.40 21.07
CA THR A 3 -10.50 -10.47 21.93
C THR A 3 -9.64 -9.47 21.13
N LEU A 4 -9.02 -9.91 20.04
CA LEU A 4 -8.22 -9.04 19.16
C LEU A 4 -9.09 -7.99 18.47
N GLY A 5 -10.29 -8.36 18.03
CA GLY A 5 -11.25 -7.42 17.44
C GLY A 5 -11.68 -6.35 18.44
N ILE A 6 -11.97 -6.74 19.69
CA ILE A 6 -12.36 -5.80 20.76
C ILE A 6 -11.22 -4.85 21.10
N ILE A 7 -9.99 -5.36 21.21
CA ILE A 7 -8.80 -4.52 21.48
C ILE A 7 -8.59 -3.51 20.34
N LEU A 8 -8.74 -3.94 19.08
CA LEU A 8 -8.59 -3.05 17.93
C LEU A 8 -9.65 -1.95 17.90
N ILE A 9 -10.91 -2.28 18.24
CA ILE A 9 -11.99 -1.30 18.35
C ILE A 9 -11.70 -0.32 19.49
N ALA A 10 -11.33 -0.81 20.67
CA ALA A 10 -11.00 0.05 21.81
C ALA A 10 -9.83 0.99 21.51
N LEU A 11 -8.78 0.48 20.85
CA LEU A 11 -7.64 1.28 20.43
C LEU A 11 -8.05 2.34 19.40
N SER A 12 -8.89 1.98 18.42
CA SER A 12 -9.38 2.92 17.41
C SER A 12 -10.21 4.04 18.04
N LEU A 13 -11.11 3.69 18.96
CA LEU A 13 -11.91 4.67 19.70
C LEU A 13 -11.05 5.59 20.54
N LEU A 14 -10.01 5.06 21.19
CA LEU A 14 -9.06 5.84 21.99
C LEU A 14 -8.30 6.84 21.12
N VAL A 15 -7.79 6.42 19.96
CA VAL A 15 -7.09 7.30 19.01
C VAL A 15 -8.01 8.41 18.51
N ILE A 16 -9.27 8.09 18.16
CA ILE A 16 -10.26 9.08 17.71
C ILE A 16 -10.57 10.08 18.83
N ALA A 17 -10.77 9.60 20.05
CA ALA A 17 -11.07 10.46 21.20
C ALA A 17 -9.92 11.43 21.52
N LEU A 18 -8.67 10.94 21.50
CA LEU A 18 -7.49 11.78 21.71
C LEU A 18 -7.32 12.82 20.60
N TYR A 19 -7.55 12.43 19.33
CA TYR A 19 -7.50 13.37 18.21
C TYR A 19 -8.58 14.45 18.31
N ALA A 20 -9.82 14.07 18.60
CA ALA A 20 -10.92 15.02 18.78
C ALA A 20 -10.64 15.98 19.94
N TYR A 21 -10.15 15.47 21.07
CA TYR A 21 -9.78 16.31 22.21
C TYR A 21 -8.66 17.31 21.84
N GLY A 22 -7.60 16.84 21.17
CA GLY A 22 -6.52 17.69 20.69
C GLY A 22 -6.97 18.73 19.66
N LEU A 23 -7.99 18.44 18.85
CA LEU A 23 -8.50 19.34 17.84
C LEU A 23 -9.41 20.44 18.39
N PHE A 24 -10.31 20.08 19.31
CA PHE A 24 -11.36 21.01 19.78
C PHE A 24 -11.03 21.73 21.09
N PHE A 25 -10.23 21.12 21.98
CA PHE A 25 -9.98 21.65 23.33
C PHE A 25 -8.55 22.13 23.55
N SER A 26 -7.65 21.95 22.58
CA SER A 26 -6.25 22.35 22.70
C SER A 26 -5.95 23.62 21.90
N PRO A 27 -5.11 24.54 22.42
CA PRO A 27 -4.62 25.69 21.64
C PRO A 27 -3.73 25.26 20.46
N TYR A 28 -3.31 23.99 20.41
CA TYR A 28 -2.50 23.42 19.34
C TYR A 28 -3.33 22.85 18.17
N SER A 29 -4.63 23.17 18.09
CA SER A 29 -5.54 22.67 17.05
C SER A 29 -4.98 22.82 15.62
N GLU A 30 -4.30 23.93 15.33
CA GLU A 30 -3.62 24.15 14.06
C GLU A 30 -2.53 23.11 13.76
N ILE A 31 -1.76 22.70 14.77
CA ILE A 31 -0.69 21.71 14.61
C ILE A 31 -1.30 20.35 14.30
N PHE A 32 -2.38 19.97 14.98
CA PHE A 32 -3.11 18.72 14.70
C PHE A 32 -3.64 18.68 13.26
N LEU A 33 -4.22 19.79 12.80
CA LEU A 33 -4.68 19.95 11.41
C LEU A 33 -3.54 19.83 10.41
N LYS A 34 -2.41 20.52 10.65
CA LYS A 34 -1.22 20.45 9.80
C LYS A 34 -0.69 19.02 9.69
N ILE A 35 -0.62 18.29 10.80
CA ILE A 35 -0.18 16.89 10.81
C ILE A 35 -1.15 15.99 10.03
N ALA A 36 -2.46 16.15 10.21
CA ALA A 36 -3.46 15.34 9.50
C ALA A 36 -3.38 15.56 7.97
N VAL A 37 -3.29 16.82 7.54
CA VAL A 37 -3.14 17.17 6.11
C VAL A 37 -1.81 16.65 5.57
N PHE A 38 -0.72 16.82 6.31
CA PHE A 38 0.60 16.27 5.93
C PHE A 38 0.57 14.75 5.79
N ALA A 39 -0.12 14.03 6.69
CA ALA A 39 -0.27 12.58 6.62
C ALA A 39 -1.01 12.15 5.34
N ILE A 40 -2.10 12.85 4.98
CA ILE A 40 -2.85 12.60 3.74
C ILE A 40 -1.93 12.80 2.53
N ILE A 41 -1.22 13.93 2.47
CA ILE A 41 -0.27 14.24 1.40
C ILE A 41 0.82 13.16 1.31
N THR A 42 1.38 12.76 2.44
CA THR A 42 2.43 11.72 2.51
C THR A 42 1.94 10.38 1.97
N VAL A 43 0.71 9.97 2.27
CA VAL A 43 0.13 8.73 1.71
C VAL A 43 -0.02 8.84 0.19
N VAL A 44 -0.56 9.95 -0.31
CA VAL A 44 -0.75 10.17 -1.75
C VAL A 44 0.60 10.15 -2.49
N PHE A 45 1.55 10.96 -2.04
CA PHE A 45 2.88 11.02 -2.66
C PHE A 45 3.69 9.74 -2.45
N GLY A 46 3.47 9.02 -1.34
CA GLY A 46 4.05 7.69 -1.12
C GLY A 46 3.59 6.68 -2.17
N ILE A 47 2.30 6.69 -2.53
CA ILE A 47 1.76 5.86 -3.62
C ILE A 47 2.35 6.28 -4.96
N VAL A 48 2.39 7.58 -5.27
CA VAL A 48 2.98 8.10 -6.52
C VAL A 48 4.46 7.70 -6.62
N GLY A 49 5.23 7.84 -5.54
CA GLY A 49 6.62 7.44 -5.47
C GLY A 49 6.82 5.93 -5.66
N TRP A 50 5.94 5.11 -5.08
CA TRP A 50 5.95 3.66 -5.29
C TRP A 50 5.70 3.29 -6.76
N ILE A 51 4.73 3.95 -7.41
CA ILE A 51 4.47 3.75 -8.84
C ILE A 51 5.70 4.15 -9.66
N GLY A 52 6.28 5.33 -9.41
CA GLY A 52 7.51 5.76 -10.07
C GLY A 52 8.67 4.78 -9.89
N TYR A 53 8.83 4.23 -8.68
CA TYR A 53 9.83 3.21 -8.38
C TYR A 53 9.62 1.92 -9.18
N SER A 54 8.37 1.49 -9.36
CA SER A 54 8.03 0.30 -10.15
C SER A 54 8.34 0.46 -11.64
N MET A 55 8.18 1.67 -12.19
CA MET A 55 8.49 1.96 -13.60
C MET A 55 10.00 1.91 -13.89
N VAL A 56 10.82 2.46 -13.00
CA VAL A 56 12.29 2.39 -13.11
C VAL A 56 12.78 0.93 -13.06
N LYS A 57 12.06 0.10 -12.31
CA LYS A 57 12.35 -1.33 -12.16
C LYS A 57 11.65 -2.23 -13.15
N ALA A 58 10.89 -1.69 -14.12
CA ALA A 58 10.31 -2.49 -15.18
C ALA A 58 11.47 -3.16 -15.94
N PRO A 59 11.68 -4.49 -15.78
CA PRO A 59 12.74 -5.18 -16.49
C PRO A 59 12.49 -4.97 -17.97
N LYS A 60 13.56 -4.72 -18.74
CA LYS A 60 13.49 -4.66 -20.19
C LYS A 60 12.63 -5.85 -20.63
N PRO A 61 11.47 -5.63 -21.30
CA PRO A 61 10.58 -6.73 -21.65
C PRO A 61 11.45 -7.80 -22.30
N LYS A 62 11.46 -9.03 -21.75
CA LYS A 62 12.22 -10.15 -22.31
C LYS A 62 12.02 -10.11 -23.81
N ASP A 63 13.10 -10.16 -24.59
CA ASP A 63 13.02 -10.11 -26.04
C ASP A 63 11.93 -11.09 -26.49
N LEU A 64 11.01 -10.65 -27.35
CA LEU A 64 9.82 -11.42 -27.76
C LEU A 64 10.15 -12.89 -28.11
N LYS A 65 11.34 -13.10 -28.69
CA LYS A 65 11.90 -14.42 -29.05
C LYS A 65 12.20 -15.33 -27.86
N ASP A 66 12.64 -14.80 -26.72
CA ASP A 66 12.91 -15.59 -25.52
C ASP A 66 11.60 -15.97 -24.81
N LEU A 67 10.59 -15.09 -24.88
CA LEU A 67 9.24 -15.39 -24.38
C LEU A 67 8.54 -16.46 -25.25
N GLU A 68 8.68 -16.39 -26.58
CA GLU A 68 8.17 -17.41 -27.51
C GLU A 68 8.78 -18.78 -27.24
N LYS A 69 10.09 -18.85 -26.97
CA LYS A 69 10.78 -20.11 -26.64
C LYS A 69 10.30 -20.71 -25.32
N GLU A 70 10.18 -19.92 -24.25
CA GLU A 70 9.65 -20.41 -22.97
C GLU A 70 8.20 -20.91 -23.10
N ILE A 71 7.35 -20.22 -23.87
CA ILE A 71 5.96 -20.65 -24.13
C ILE A 71 5.94 -21.95 -24.94
N GLU A 72 6.79 -22.08 -25.96
CA GLU A 72 6.87 -23.28 -26.79
C GLU A 72 7.36 -24.50 -26.00
N GLU A 73 8.32 -24.34 -25.08
CA GLU A 73 8.77 -25.39 -24.17
C GLU A 73 7.69 -25.81 -23.17
N VAL A 74 6.95 -24.85 -22.58
CA VAL A 74 5.81 -25.15 -21.67
C VAL A 74 4.68 -25.88 -22.40
N VAL A 75 4.40 -25.48 -23.65
CA VAL A 75 3.37 -26.13 -24.49
C VAL A 75 3.80 -27.54 -24.91
N LYS A 76 5.08 -27.74 -25.28
CA LYS A 76 5.62 -29.07 -25.62
C LYS A 76 5.67 -30.00 -24.41
N GLY A 77 6.08 -29.49 -23.24
CA GLY A 77 6.10 -30.25 -21.99
C GLY A 77 4.70 -30.77 -21.60
N LYS A 78 3.69 -29.91 -21.65
CA LYS A 78 2.29 -30.29 -21.39
C LYS A 78 1.72 -31.31 -22.39
N LYS A 79 2.26 -31.37 -23.61
CA LYS A 79 1.79 -32.29 -24.66
C LYS A 79 2.44 -33.67 -24.58
N GLY A 80 3.56 -33.81 -23.85
CA GLY A 80 4.25 -35.08 -23.64
C GLY A 80 3.77 -35.87 -22.41
N GLU A 81 2.95 -35.26 -21.54
CA GLU A 81 2.39 -35.88 -20.33
C GLU A 81 0.94 -36.41 -20.52
N GLY A 82 0.45 -36.47 -21.77
CA GLY A 82 -0.89 -36.95 -22.15
C GLY A 82 -0.88 -38.21 -22.99
#